data_AF-A0A6G6BV04-F1
#
_entry.id   AF-A0A6G6BV04-F1
#
_cell.length_a   1.000
_cell.length_b   1.000
_cell.length_c   1.000
_cell.angle_alpha   90.00
_cell.angle_beta   90.00
_cell.angle_gamma   90.00
#
_symmetry.space_group_name_H-M   'P 1'
#
loop_
_entity.id
_entity.type
_entity.pdbx_description
1 polymer ?
#
loop_
_entity_poly.entity_id
_entity_poly.type
_entity_poly.pdbx_seq_one_letter_code
_entity_poly.pdbx_strand_id
1 'polypeptide(L)'
;MIGYPILNMDYFFTDIHKYLRLLEEVIIHFMWKNFKIKGERKKGKTGVWFNVKNGKSRKICAIGIRMSRWVTMHGFALNVNTDLQYFNHIIPCGIYNQEVTSLKKEDISFQEVKRMVKKSFQEIFDVEFI
;
A
#
# COMPACT_ATOMS: atom_id res chain seq x y z
N MET A 1 -6.17 -6.24 -3.93
CA MET A 1 -7.12 -5.15 -3.63
C MET A 1 -6.53 -3.85 -4.15
N ILE A 2 -7.33 -3.06 -4.87
CA ILE A 2 -6.94 -1.73 -5.33
C ILE A 2 -7.72 -0.70 -4.51
N GLY A 3 -7.04 0.35 -4.06
CA GLY A 3 -7.65 1.50 -3.39
C GLY A 3 -7.26 2.79 -4.10
N TYR A 4 -8.26 3.59 -4.47
CA TYR A 4 -8.07 4.92 -5.07
C TYR A 4 -8.67 6.00 -4.16
N PRO A 5 -7.93 6.51 -3.17
CA PRO A 5 -8.40 7.62 -2.36
C PRO A 5 -8.35 8.89 -3.22
N ILE A 6 -9.52 9.34 -3.68
CA ILE A 6 -9.70 10.58 -4.43
C ILE A 6 -10.06 11.66 -3.42
N LEU A 7 -9.05 12.44 -3.00
CA LEU A 7 -9.16 13.46 -1.98
C LEU A 7 -8.84 14.82 -2.58
N ASN A 8 -9.58 15.84 -2.15
CA ASN A 8 -9.16 17.21 -2.35
C ASN A 8 -8.23 17.60 -1.18
N MET A 9 -6.94 17.71 -1.48
CA MET A 9 -5.87 17.96 -0.51
C MET A 9 -5.92 19.37 0.09
N ASP A 10 -6.67 20.31 -0.49
CA ASP A 10 -6.88 21.64 0.09
C ASP A 10 -7.58 21.58 1.45
N TYR A 11 -8.39 20.54 1.70
CA TYR A 11 -9.02 20.29 3.01
C TYR A 11 -8.15 19.52 4.00
N PHE A 12 -6.94 19.11 3.60
CA PHE A 12 -6.03 18.31 4.40
C PHE A 12 -4.68 19.02 4.56
N PHE A 13 -3.84 18.91 3.53
CA PHE A 13 -2.50 19.48 3.45
C PHE A 13 -2.02 19.42 2.00
N THR A 14 -1.28 20.42 1.55
CA THR A 14 -0.81 20.53 0.16
C THR A 14 0.60 19.95 -0.02
N ASP A 15 0.78 18.65 0.25
CA ASP A 15 2.07 17.96 0.09
C ASP A 15 1.89 16.53 -0.45
N ILE A 16 2.32 16.32 -1.70
CA ILE A 16 2.23 15.02 -2.40
C ILE A 16 3.14 13.95 -1.80
N HIS A 17 4.32 14.33 -1.30
CA HIS A 17 5.25 13.40 -0.69
C HIS A 17 4.73 12.94 0.66
N LYS A 18 4.20 13.87 1.47
CA LYS A 18 3.50 13.54 2.72
C LYS A 18 2.31 12.61 2.47
N TYR A 19 1.48 12.90 1.46
CA TYR A 19 0.35 12.04 1.09
C TYR A 19 0.80 10.62 0.72
N LEU A 20 1.84 10.49 -0.12
CA LEU A 20 2.43 9.20 -0.48
C LEU A 20 2.93 8.43 0.76
N ARG A 21 3.62 9.11 1.69
CA ARG A 21 4.12 8.49 2.91
C ARG A 21 2.99 8.05 3.84
N LEU A 22 1.89 8.79 3.90
CA LEU A 22 0.71 8.40 4.65
C LEU A 22 0.01 7.19 4.04
N LEU A 23 -0.07 7.08 2.71
CA LEU A 23 -0.57 5.84 2.07
C LEU A 23 0.30 4.62 2.38
N GLU A 24 1.62 4.78 2.40
CA GLU A 24 2.52 3.71 2.88
C GLU A 24 2.23 3.36 4.34
N GLU A 25 2.00 4.37 5.19
CA GLU A 25 1.71 4.18 6.61
C GLU A 25 0.38 3.45 6.83
N VAL A 26 -0.67 3.76 6.07
CA VAL A 26 -1.97 3.06 6.14
C VAL A 26 -1.78 1.54 6.00
N ILE A 27 -0.97 1.13 5.03
CA ILE A 27 -0.73 -0.28 4.73
C ILE A 27 0.19 -0.91 5.79
N ILE A 28 1.24 -0.22 6.21
CA ILE A 28 2.13 -0.68 7.29
C ILE A 28 1.33 -0.88 8.59
N HIS A 29 0.53 0.12 8.97
CA HIS A 29 -0.33 0.10 10.14
C HIS A 29 -1.37 -1.03 10.06
N PHE A 30 -2.04 -1.19 8.92
CA PHE A 30 -2.95 -2.31 8.66
C PHE A 30 -2.27 -3.67 8.88
N MET A 31 -1.06 -3.86 8.33
CA MET A 31 -0.34 -5.13 8.44
C MET A 31 0.10 -5.42 9.88
N TRP A 32 0.61 -4.41 10.58
CA TRP A 32 1.03 -4.54 11.96
C TRP A 32 -0.15 -4.83 12.90
N LYS A 33 -1.25 -4.08 12.77
CA LYS A 33 -2.39 -4.17 13.68
C LYS A 33 -3.11 -5.51 13.59
N ASN A 34 -3.31 -6.02 12.38
CA ASN A 34 -4.16 -7.19 12.15
C ASN A 34 -3.38 -8.51 12.07
N PHE A 35 -2.12 -8.49 11.62
CA PHE A 35 -1.34 -9.71 11.37
C PHE A 35 0.00 -9.75 12.12
N LYS A 36 0.36 -8.68 12.85
CA LYS A 36 1.68 -8.52 13.49
C LYS A 36 2.86 -8.65 12.51
N ILE A 37 2.61 -8.43 11.21
CA ILE A 37 3.66 -8.49 10.20
C ILE A 37 4.23 -7.09 10.02
N LYS A 38 5.55 -6.98 10.19
CA LYS A 38 6.27 -5.71 10.06
C LYS A 38 6.44 -5.31 8.60
N GLY A 39 5.60 -4.39 8.13
CA GLY A 39 5.79 -3.68 6.86
C GLY A 39 6.85 -2.59 6.99
N GLU A 40 7.64 -2.39 5.94
CA GLU A 40 8.73 -1.41 5.91
C GLU A 40 8.72 -0.61 4.59
N ARG A 41 9.25 0.61 4.66
CA ARG A 41 9.57 1.43 3.48
C ARG A 41 10.97 1.08 3.00
N LYS A 42 11.20 1.10 1.70
CA LYS A 42 12.54 0.92 1.10
C LYS A 42 13.00 2.21 0.44
N LYS A 43 14.17 2.73 0.85
CA LYS A 43 14.73 3.97 0.30
C LYS A 43 14.84 3.87 -1.23
N GLY A 44 14.33 4.90 -1.92
CA GLY A 44 14.29 4.95 -3.39
C GLY A 44 13.27 4.03 -4.07
N LYS A 45 12.45 3.28 -3.32
CA LYS A 45 11.47 2.34 -3.89
C LYS A 45 10.11 2.46 -3.22
N THR A 46 9.21 3.18 -3.89
CA THR A 46 7.84 3.44 -3.42
C THR A 46 7.02 2.17 -3.19
N GLY A 47 6.24 2.17 -2.11
CA GLY A 47 5.36 1.07 -1.72
C GLY A 47 5.81 0.41 -0.42
N VAL A 48 5.13 -0.66 -0.05
CA VAL A 48 5.37 -1.38 1.22
C VAL A 48 6.03 -2.72 0.96
N TRP A 49 7.01 -3.03 1.81
CA TRP A 49 7.94 -4.15 1.68
C TRP A 49 8.07 -4.96 2.96
N PHE A 50 8.62 -6.17 2.85
CA PHE A 50 9.06 -7.00 3.96
C PHE A 50 10.56 -7.30 3.88
N ASN A 51 11.15 -7.68 5.01
CA ASN A 51 12.50 -8.23 5.12
C ASN A 51 13.55 -7.36 4.41
N VAL A 52 13.42 -6.02 4.52
CA VAL A 52 14.28 -5.09 3.76
C VAL A 52 15.74 -5.25 4.16
N LYS A 53 16.01 -5.58 5.43
CA LYS A 53 17.36 -5.75 5.99
C LYS A 53 18.05 -7.07 5.61
N ASN A 54 17.31 -8.09 5.20
CA ASN A 54 17.85 -9.44 4.98
C ASN A 54 18.21 -9.72 3.50
N GLY A 55 18.31 -8.68 2.66
CA GLY A 55 18.59 -8.80 1.23
C GLY A 55 17.43 -9.32 0.36
N LYS A 56 16.50 -10.10 0.93
CA LYS A 56 15.30 -10.64 0.27
C LYS A 56 14.08 -9.75 0.47
N SER A 57 14.19 -8.49 0.03
CA SER A 57 13.08 -7.54 0.19
C SER A 57 11.91 -7.90 -0.71
N ARG A 58 10.73 -8.14 -0.12
CA ARG A 58 9.52 -8.53 -0.88
C ARG A 58 8.48 -7.43 -0.90
N LYS A 59 7.98 -7.03 -2.07
CA LYS A 59 6.94 -6.00 -2.18
C LYS A 59 5.55 -6.61 -1.95
N ILE A 60 4.75 -6.02 -1.06
CA ILE A 60 3.36 -6.43 -0.83
C ILE A 60 2.35 -5.43 -1.38
N CYS A 61 2.72 -4.15 -1.43
CA CYS A 61 1.84 -3.10 -1.90
C CYS A 61 2.58 -2.16 -2.85
N ALA A 62 2.06 -2.02 -4.07
CA ALA A 62 2.48 -0.99 -5.00
C ALA A 62 1.69 0.29 -4.73
N ILE A 63 2.38 1.44 -4.75
CA ILE A 63 1.76 2.75 -4.59
C ILE A 63 2.21 3.60 -5.77
N GLY A 64 1.23 4.16 -6.46
CA GLY A 64 1.42 5.05 -7.59
C GLY A 64 0.31 6.08 -7.55
N ILE A 65 0.70 7.34 -7.42
CA ILE A 65 -0.23 8.45 -7.26
C ILE A 65 0.06 9.51 -8.31
N ARG A 66 -0.98 10.25 -8.65
CA ARG A 66 -0.89 11.51 -9.39
C ARG A 66 -1.74 12.53 -8.67
N MET A 67 -1.42 13.81 -8.83
CA MET A 67 -2.23 14.89 -8.30
C MET A 67 -2.42 15.96 -9.37
N SER A 68 -3.63 16.50 -9.48
CA SER A 68 -3.96 17.60 -10.38
C SER A 68 -4.92 18.54 -9.67
N ARG A 69 -4.60 19.85 -9.67
CA ARG A 69 -5.40 20.86 -8.94
C ARG A 69 -5.70 20.45 -7.49
N TRP A 70 -4.69 19.88 -6.81
CA TRP A 70 -4.79 19.34 -5.46
C TRP A 70 -5.79 18.18 -5.25
N VAL A 71 -6.32 17.60 -6.32
CA VAL A 71 -7.12 16.37 -6.27
C VAL A 71 -6.25 15.17 -6.59
N THR A 72 -6.25 14.16 -5.72
CA THR A 72 -5.45 12.93 -5.89
C THR A 72 -6.11 11.96 -6.89
N MET A 73 -5.26 11.23 -7.60
CA MET A 73 -5.64 10.21 -8.59
C MET A 73 -4.78 8.96 -8.37
N HIS A 74 -5.32 7.80 -8.79
CA HIS A 74 -4.75 6.48 -8.51
C HIS A 74 -4.66 6.23 -6.99
N GLY A 75 -3.61 5.55 -6.52
CA GLY A 75 -3.51 5.15 -5.12
C GLY A 75 -2.59 3.95 -4.93
N PHE A 76 -3.16 2.85 -4.44
CA PHE A 76 -2.38 1.67 -4.07
C PHE A 76 -3.00 0.36 -4.53
N ALA A 77 -2.15 -0.66 -4.71
CA ALA A 77 -2.51 -2.02 -5.05
C ALA A 77 -1.84 -2.98 -4.04
N LEU A 78 -2.66 -3.48 -3.12
CA LEU A 78 -2.27 -4.43 -2.08
C LEU A 78 -2.49 -5.86 -2.57
N ASN A 79 -1.45 -6.69 -2.50
CA ASN A 79 -1.54 -8.11 -2.82
C ASN A 79 -2.23 -8.89 -1.69
N VAL A 80 -3.49 -9.26 -1.88
CA VAL A 80 -4.27 -10.02 -0.89
C VAL A 80 -4.23 -11.50 -1.24
N ASN A 81 -4.96 -11.91 -2.25
CA ASN A 81 -4.97 -13.27 -2.82
C ASN A 81 -4.39 -13.28 -4.25
N THR A 82 -3.64 -12.24 -4.62
CA THR A 82 -3.08 -12.08 -5.97
C THR A 82 -2.25 -13.29 -6.35
N ASP A 83 -2.49 -13.80 -7.57
CA ASP A 83 -1.59 -14.77 -8.16
C ASP A 83 -0.30 -14.07 -8.59
N LEU A 84 0.80 -14.45 -7.92
CA LEU A 84 2.08 -13.81 -8.09
C LEU A 84 2.81 -14.28 -9.36
N GLN A 85 2.36 -15.37 -9.99
CA GLN A 85 2.98 -15.88 -11.22
C GLN A 85 2.89 -14.86 -12.37
N TYR A 86 1.84 -14.04 -12.40
CA TYR A 86 1.69 -12.99 -13.40
C TYR A 86 2.80 -11.93 -13.36
N PHE A 87 3.44 -11.71 -12.20
CA PHE A 87 4.57 -10.78 -12.11
C PHE A 87 5.81 -11.27 -12.86
N ASN A 88 5.91 -12.58 -13.17
CA ASN A 88 7.02 -13.13 -13.94
C ASN A 88 6.99 -12.72 -15.42
N HIS A 89 5.85 -12.23 -15.92
CA HIS A 89 5.68 -11.78 -17.31
C HIS A 89 5.99 -10.30 -17.50
N ILE A 90 6.33 -9.57 -16.44
CA ILE A 90 6.64 -8.14 -16.48
C ILE A 90 7.93 -7.84 -15.71
N ILE A 91 8.54 -6.68 -15.96
CA ILE A 91 9.58 -6.12 -15.09
C ILE A 91 8.90 -5.09 -14.16
N PRO A 92 8.42 -5.50 -12.97
CA PRO A 92 7.65 -4.61 -12.11
C PRO A 92 8.53 -3.46 -11.61
N CYS A 93 8.02 -2.23 -11.73
CA CYS A 93 8.73 -1.02 -11.32
C CYS A 93 10.12 -0.83 -11.98
N GLY A 94 10.38 -1.45 -13.14
CA GLY A 94 11.62 -1.30 -13.91
C GLY A 94 12.87 -1.92 -13.27
N ILE A 95 12.72 -2.81 -12.28
CA ILE A 95 13.83 -3.35 -11.51
C ILE A 95 13.82 -4.88 -11.56
N TYR A 96 14.92 -5.46 -12.02
CA TYR A 96 15.15 -6.90 -12.03
C TYR A 96 15.22 -7.48 -10.60
N ASN A 97 14.71 -8.70 -10.43
CA ASN A 97 14.88 -9.51 -9.22
C ASN A 97 14.17 -8.99 -7.94
N GLN A 98 12.99 -8.38 -8.09
CA GLN A 98 12.13 -8.07 -6.93
C GLN A 98 11.11 -9.17 -6.71
N GLU A 99 11.24 -9.84 -5.57
CA GLU A 99 10.21 -10.76 -5.12
C GLU A 99 8.96 -9.97 -4.68
N VAL A 100 7.78 -10.45 -5.07
CA VAL A 100 6.47 -9.96 -4.62
C VAL A 100 5.88 -10.97 -3.64
N THR A 101 4.97 -10.52 -2.77
CA THR A 101 4.27 -11.40 -1.83
C THR A 101 2.80 -10.99 -1.69
N SER A 102 1.98 -11.85 -1.08
CA SER A 102 0.57 -11.60 -0.80
C SER A 102 0.16 -12.08 0.60
N LEU A 103 -1.02 -11.67 1.07
CA LEU A 103 -1.66 -12.16 2.30
C LEU A 103 -2.37 -13.51 2.14
N LYS A 104 -2.16 -14.22 1.02
CA LYS A 104 -2.91 -15.45 0.67
C LYS A 104 -2.84 -16.55 1.74
N LYS A 105 -1.83 -16.51 2.61
CA LYS A 105 -1.65 -17.47 3.71
C LYS A 105 -2.56 -17.23 4.91
N GLU A 106 -3.19 -16.06 5.01
CA GLU A 106 -3.89 -15.61 6.23
C GLU A 106 -5.39 -15.98 6.28
N ASP A 107 -5.86 -16.91 5.44
CA ASP A 107 -7.27 -17.36 5.30
C ASP A 107 -8.33 -16.29 5.61
N ILE A 108 -8.17 -15.11 4.99
CA ILE A 108 -8.97 -13.93 5.28
C ILE A 108 -9.84 -13.54 4.10
N SER A 109 -11.10 -13.21 4.38
CA SER A 109 -12.02 -12.76 3.34
C SER A 109 -11.61 -11.40 2.78
N PHE A 110 -11.85 -11.20 1.48
CA PHE A 110 -11.56 -9.93 0.82
C PHE A 110 -12.32 -8.75 1.46
N GLN A 111 -13.55 -8.98 1.91
CA GLN A 111 -14.37 -7.96 2.59
C GLN A 111 -13.74 -7.53 3.92
N GLU A 112 -13.19 -8.49 4.66
CA GLU A 112 -12.55 -8.21 5.92
C GLU A 112 -11.25 -7.40 5.72
N VAL A 113 -10.45 -7.75 4.71
CA VAL A 113 -9.28 -6.94 4.34
C VAL A 113 -9.70 -5.51 3.98
N LYS A 114 -10.77 -5.34 3.19
CA LYS A 114 -11.29 -4.01 2.84
C LYS A 114 -11.68 -3.21 4.09
N ARG A 115 -12.40 -3.83 5.03
CA ARG A 115 -12.80 -3.22 6.31
C ARG A 115 -11.61 -2.82 7.16
N MET A 116 -10.61 -3.70 7.28
CA MET A 116 -9.40 -3.43 8.06
C MET A 116 -8.55 -2.31 7.44
N VAL A 117 -8.40 -2.27 6.11
CA VAL A 117 -7.68 -1.19 5.43
C VAL A 117 -8.44 0.13 5.56
N LYS A 118 -9.78 0.13 5.43
CA LYS A 118 -10.63 1.29 5.67
C LYS A 118 -10.37 1.87 7.07
N LYS A 119 -10.37 1.02 8.10
CA LYS A 119 -10.11 1.44 9.48
C LYS A 119 -8.72 2.05 9.67
N SER A 120 -7.67 1.42 9.12
CA SER A 120 -6.32 2.00 9.14
C SER A 120 -6.25 3.33 8.39
N PHE A 121 -6.99 3.49 7.30
CA PHE A 121 -7.04 4.75 6.57
C PHE A 121 -7.63 5.87 7.43
N GLN A 122 -8.75 5.61 8.11
CA GLN A 122 -9.38 6.54 9.04
C GLN A 122 -8.42 6.98 10.15
N GLU A 123 -7.72 6.03 10.77
CA GLU A 123 -6.80 6.31 11.87
C GLU A 123 -5.56 7.12 11.45
N ILE A 124 -5.03 6.88 10.24
CA ILE A 124 -3.82 7.56 9.75
C ILE A 124 -4.10 8.92 9.13
N PHE A 125 -5.23 9.06 8.43
CA PHE A 125 -5.64 10.32 7.81
C PHE A 125 -6.50 11.20 8.73
N ASP A 126 -6.88 10.68 9.90
CA ASP A 126 -7.80 11.32 10.85
C ASP A 126 -9.12 11.72 10.18
N VAL A 127 -9.77 10.73 9.55
CA VAL A 127 -11.01 10.91 8.78
C VAL A 127 -12.07 9.89 9.15
N GLU A 128 -13.32 10.24 8.89
CA GLU A 128 -14.43 9.32 8.91
C GLU A 128 -14.95 9.04 7.49
N PHE A 129 -15.17 7.77 7.17
CA PHE A 129 -15.88 7.41 5.95
C PHE A 129 -17.36 7.34 6.26
N ILE A 130 -18.10 8.22 5.58
CA ILE A 130 -19.56 8.25 5.54
C ILE A 130 -20.08 7.12 4.65
#